data_AF-A0A233V7R7-F1
#
_entry.id   AF-A0A233V7R7-F1
#
_cell.length_a   1.000
_cell.length_b   1.000
_cell.length_c   1.000
_cell.angle_alpha   90.00
_cell.angle_beta   90.00
_cell.angle_gamma   90.00
#
_symmetry.space_group_name_H-M   'P 1'
#
loop_
_entity.id
_entity.type
_entity.pdbx_description
1 polymer ?
#
loop_
_entity_poly.entity_id
_entity_poly.type
_entity_poly.pdbx_seq_one_letter_code
_entity_poly.pdbx_strand_id
1 'polypeptide(L)'
;MSVVSNENNESAQRTELHRKIWAIADDVRGAVDGWDFKQYILGILFYRFISENITEFFNKVEHEAGDESFDYAEITDEEAETDFRLDTVDETGFFILPSQLFQNVVKTARTNENLNTDLANIFKSIEKSAIGYPSEDDIKGLFEDVDTTSNKLGATVAEKNKRLCDILTGIDKINFGKFENNDIDAFGDAYEYLISNYASNAGKSGGEFITPQTVSKFLAKLVMDGKTSIKKVYDPRCGKRVIIVMGAVCANKSTVSGTLTKYISYIALSN
;
A
#
# COMPACT_ATOMS: atom_id res chain seq x y z
N MET A 1 -30.59 -6.89 -15.63
CA MET A 1 -30.20 -5.62 -16.27
C MET A 1 -29.31 -4.74 -15.38
N SER A 2 -29.15 -5.04 -14.08
CA SER A 2 -28.32 -4.31 -13.12
C SER A 2 -26.86 -4.80 -12.96
N VAL A 3 -26.54 -6.02 -13.40
CA VAL A 3 -25.19 -6.59 -13.25
C VAL A 3 -24.22 -6.05 -14.32
N VAL A 4 -24.70 -5.84 -15.55
CA VAL A 4 -23.89 -5.35 -16.68
C VAL A 4 -23.50 -3.87 -16.52
N SER A 5 -24.28 -3.09 -15.78
CA SER A 5 -23.96 -1.68 -15.49
C SER A 5 -22.83 -1.51 -14.46
N ASN A 6 -22.66 -2.47 -13.53
CA ASN A 6 -21.61 -2.40 -12.52
C ASN A 6 -20.24 -2.77 -13.10
N GLU A 7 -20.13 -3.86 -13.87
CA GLU A 7 -18.85 -4.29 -14.48
C GLU A 7 -18.24 -3.22 -15.40
N ASN A 8 -19.07 -2.47 -16.14
CA ASN A 8 -18.61 -1.37 -16.99
C ASN A 8 -18.05 -0.18 -16.19
N ASN A 9 -18.59 0.08 -14.99
CA ASN A 9 -18.12 1.15 -14.13
C ASN A 9 -16.80 0.76 -13.44
N GLU A 10 -16.68 -0.50 -12.98
CA GLU A 10 -15.44 -1.02 -12.38
C GLU A 10 -14.27 -1.02 -13.36
N SER A 11 -14.50 -1.44 -14.61
CA SER A 11 -13.49 -1.42 -15.67
C SER A 11 -13.02 0.01 -16.00
N ALA A 12 -13.94 0.98 -16.02
CA ALA A 12 -13.64 2.38 -16.26
C ALA A 12 -12.81 3.00 -15.12
N GLN A 13 -13.18 2.73 -13.86
CA GLN A 13 -12.44 3.18 -12.67
C GLN A 13 -11.03 2.60 -12.63
N ARG A 14 -10.86 1.30 -12.92
CA ARG A 14 -9.55 0.65 -13.03
C ARG A 14 -8.69 1.29 -14.12
N THR A 15 -9.27 1.55 -15.29
CA THR A 15 -8.55 2.18 -16.41
C THR A 15 -8.12 3.61 -16.07
N GLU A 16 -8.98 4.38 -15.40
CA GLU A 16 -8.63 5.72 -14.95
C GLU A 16 -7.51 5.71 -13.91
N LEU A 17 -7.59 4.79 -12.95
CA LEU A 17 -6.57 4.56 -11.93
C LEU A 17 -5.21 4.23 -12.56
N HIS A 18 -5.19 3.27 -13.48
CA HIS A 18 -3.99 2.90 -14.22
C HIS A 18 -3.40 4.08 -15.00
N ARG A 19 -4.25 4.88 -15.67
CA ARG A 19 -3.84 6.08 -16.40
C ARG A 19 -3.22 7.13 -15.47
N LYS A 20 -3.79 7.36 -14.29
CA LYS A 20 -3.26 8.32 -13.30
C LYS A 20 -1.89 7.88 -12.80
N ILE A 21 -1.74 6.60 -12.44
CA ILE A 21 -0.46 6.07 -11.98
C ILE A 21 0.62 6.19 -13.07
N TRP A 22 0.26 5.86 -14.32
CA TRP A 22 1.16 6.04 -15.45
C TRP A 22 1.53 7.49 -15.72
N ALA A 23 0.58 8.42 -15.62
CA ALA A 23 0.84 9.84 -15.81
C ALA A 23 1.82 10.38 -14.75
N ILE A 24 1.65 9.98 -13.49
CA ILE A 24 2.62 10.29 -12.42
C ILE A 24 3.99 9.72 -12.76
N ALA A 25 4.02 8.49 -13.28
CA ALA A 25 5.28 7.87 -13.68
C ALA A 25 5.96 8.62 -14.82
N ASP A 26 5.23 9.04 -15.86
CA ASP A 26 5.81 9.78 -16.98
C ASP A 26 6.29 11.19 -16.57
N ASP A 27 5.55 11.87 -15.69
CA ASP A 27 5.92 13.20 -15.18
C ASP A 27 7.23 13.18 -14.39
N VAL A 28 7.50 12.09 -13.65
CA VAL A 28 8.67 12.00 -12.76
C VAL A 28 9.82 11.17 -13.37
N ARG A 29 9.56 10.33 -14.39
CA ARG A 29 10.56 9.45 -15.04
C ARG A 29 11.72 10.20 -15.68
N GLY A 30 11.58 11.49 -15.99
CA GLY A 30 12.52 12.30 -16.79
C GLY A 30 14.01 11.94 -16.74
N ALA A 31 14.61 11.68 -15.56
CA ALA A 31 16.02 11.25 -15.46
C ALA A 31 16.29 9.94 -14.70
N VAL A 32 15.25 9.14 -14.38
CA VAL A 32 15.41 7.86 -13.64
C VAL A 32 15.06 6.70 -14.57
N ASP A 33 15.81 5.61 -14.48
CA ASP A 33 15.43 4.38 -15.16
C ASP A 33 14.05 3.89 -14.67
N GLY A 34 13.23 3.39 -15.60
CA GLY A 34 11.85 3.00 -15.31
C GLY A 34 11.73 1.89 -14.27
N TRP A 35 12.77 1.06 -14.09
CA TRP A 35 12.82 0.01 -13.08
C TRP A 35 13.07 0.56 -11.67
N ASP A 36 14.00 1.50 -11.52
CA ASP A 36 14.28 2.10 -10.22
C ASP A 36 13.10 2.94 -9.73
N PHE A 37 12.43 3.62 -10.67
CA PHE A 37 11.25 4.43 -10.39
C PHE A 37 10.07 3.61 -9.82
N LYS A 38 9.94 2.35 -10.26
CA LYS A 38 8.91 1.43 -9.77
C LYS A 38 8.96 1.28 -8.25
N GLN A 39 10.15 1.12 -7.68
CA GLN A 39 10.30 0.87 -6.24
C GLN A 39 9.81 2.07 -5.43
N TYR A 40 10.09 3.29 -5.90
CA TYR A 40 9.56 4.51 -5.27
C TYR A 40 8.04 4.60 -5.34
N ILE A 41 7.43 4.34 -6.50
CA ILE A 41 5.96 4.38 -6.61
C ILE A 41 5.32 3.31 -5.73
N LEU A 42 5.77 2.06 -5.81
CA LEU A 42 5.19 0.97 -5.03
C LEU A 42 5.36 1.19 -3.53
N GLY A 43 6.56 1.60 -3.11
CA GLY A 43 6.86 1.89 -1.71
C GLY A 43 6.03 3.04 -1.16
N ILE A 44 5.96 4.16 -1.88
CA ILE A 44 5.18 5.34 -1.43
C ILE A 44 3.67 5.06 -1.49
N LEU A 45 3.21 4.32 -2.49
CA LEU A 45 1.81 3.90 -2.59
C LEU A 45 1.43 3.01 -1.41
N PHE A 46 2.30 2.07 -1.03
CA PHE A 46 2.08 1.27 0.15
C PHE A 46 2.16 2.07 1.45
N TYR A 47 3.11 3.00 1.57
CA TYR A 47 3.18 3.93 2.69
C TYR A 47 1.88 4.72 2.87
N ARG A 48 1.29 5.22 1.76
CA ARG A 48 -0.04 5.83 1.80
C ARG A 48 -1.08 4.88 2.38
N PHE A 49 -1.10 3.64 1.90
CA PHE A 49 -2.07 2.63 2.34
C PHE A 49 -1.98 2.33 3.84
N ILE A 50 -0.80 2.07 4.37
CA ILE A 50 -0.64 1.80 5.82
C ILE A 50 -0.99 3.02 6.66
N SER A 51 -0.71 4.23 6.15
CA SER A 51 -1.06 5.48 6.82
C SER A 51 -2.57 5.73 6.85
N GLU A 52 -3.28 5.50 5.75
CA GLU A 52 -4.74 5.63 5.73
C GLU A 52 -5.41 4.55 6.60
N ASN A 53 -4.90 3.32 6.55
CA ASN A 53 -5.42 2.18 7.31
C ASN A 53 -5.31 2.38 8.83
N ILE A 54 -4.18 2.89 9.34
CA ILE A 54 -4.03 3.14 10.78
C ILE A 54 -4.88 4.33 11.24
N THR A 55 -5.01 5.36 10.40
CA THR A 55 -5.88 6.52 10.68
C THR A 55 -7.34 6.08 10.76
N GLU A 56 -7.80 5.28 9.79
CA GLU A 56 -9.17 4.76 9.79
C GLU A 56 -9.43 3.82 10.96
N PHE A 57 -8.45 3.00 11.35
CA PHE A 57 -8.53 2.16 12.53
C PHE A 57 -8.78 2.95 13.81
N PHE A 58 -7.95 3.96 14.10
CA PHE A 58 -8.13 4.77 15.31
C PHE A 58 -9.39 5.62 15.27
N ASN A 59 -9.68 6.25 14.13
CA ASN A 59 -10.90 7.05 13.98
C ASN A 59 -12.13 6.18 14.24
N LYS A 60 -12.17 4.96 13.71
CA LYS A 60 -13.27 4.03 13.96
C LYS A 60 -13.42 3.68 15.44
N VAL A 61 -12.32 3.34 16.12
CA VAL A 61 -12.35 2.98 17.55
C VAL A 61 -12.88 4.15 18.40
N GLU A 62 -12.38 5.36 18.18
CA GLU A 62 -12.83 6.55 18.92
C GLU A 62 -14.27 6.96 18.58
N HIS A 63 -14.68 6.84 17.31
CA HIS A 63 -16.04 7.13 16.88
C HIS A 63 -17.03 6.12 17.50
N GLU A 64 -16.66 4.84 17.59
CA GLU A 64 -17.45 3.80 18.26
C GLU A 64 -17.50 4.00 19.79
N ALA A 65 -16.45 4.61 20.38
CA ALA A 65 -16.40 5.01 21.79
C ALA A 65 -17.21 6.28 22.09
N GLY A 66 -17.61 7.04 21.06
CA GLY A 66 -18.54 8.17 21.16
C GLY A 66 -17.97 9.54 20.82
N ASP A 67 -16.70 9.64 20.40
CA ASP A 67 -16.13 10.87 19.86
C ASP A 67 -16.17 10.87 18.33
N GLU A 68 -17.34 11.15 17.74
CA GLU A 68 -17.52 11.22 16.28
C GLU A 68 -16.67 12.30 15.59
N SER A 69 -16.08 13.23 16.35
CA SER A 69 -15.27 14.33 15.82
C SER A 69 -13.77 14.05 15.79
N PHE A 70 -13.35 12.94 16.41
CA PHE A 70 -11.94 12.56 16.50
C PHE A 70 -11.32 12.34 15.12
N ASP A 71 -10.11 12.85 14.94
CA ASP A 71 -9.25 12.54 13.78
C ASP A 71 -7.81 12.33 14.25
N TYR A 72 -7.34 11.10 14.16
CA TYR A 72 -5.98 10.70 14.48
C TYR A 72 -4.93 11.52 13.71
N ALA A 73 -5.28 12.04 12.54
CA ALA A 73 -4.37 12.86 11.76
C ALA A 73 -4.09 14.25 12.34
N GLU A 74 -4.92 14.70 13.28
CA GLU A 74 -4.87 16.06 13.83
C GLU A 74 -4.41 16.10 15.29
N ILE A 75 -4.15 14.94 15.91
CA ILE A 75 -3.54 14.85 17.25
C ILE A 75 -2.01 15.03 17.20
N THR A 76 -1.40 15.27 18.35
CA THR A 76 0.06 15.38 18.47
C THR A 76 0.75 14.02 18.52
N ASP A 77 2.03 13.97 18.14
CA ASP A 77 2.84 12.76 18.26
C ASP A 77 2.96 12.30 19.72
N GLU A 78 3.00 13.24 20.67
CA GLU A 78 3.06 12.94 22.10
C GLU A 78 1.77 12.27 22.61
N GLU A 79 0.61 12.75 22.17
CA GLU A 79 -0.70 12.12 22.46
C GLU A 79 -0.77 10.73 21.83
N ALA A 80 -0.35 10.59 20.57
CA ALA A 80 -0.29 9.31 19.89
C ALA A 80 0.58 8.27 20.62
N GLU A 81 1.79 8.65 21.04
CA GLU A 81 2.70 7.78 21.80
C GLU A 81 2.12 7.36 23.16
N THR A 82 1.40 8.27 23.83
CA THR A 82 0.88 8.03 25.17
C THR A 82 -0.38 7.18 25.15
N ASP A 83 -1.33 7.54 24.29
CA ASP A 83 -2.71 7.03 24.36
C ASP A 83 -3.00 5.94 23.33
N PHE A 84 -2.25 5.90 22.22
CA PHE A 84 -2.56 5.03 21.07
C PHE A 84 -1.49 4.00 20.76
N ARG A 85 -0.28 4.10 21.33
CA ARG A 85 0.78 3.14 21.00
C ARG A 85 0.61 1.78 21.66
N LEU A 86 0.04 1.76 22.87
CA LEU A 86 -0.21 0.52 23.61
C LEU A 86 -1.15 -0.38 22.80
N ASP A 87 -0.82 -1.67 22.71
CA ASP A 87 -1.60 -2.72 22.04
C ASP A 87 -1.82 -2.56 20.52
N THR A 88 -1.60 -1.38 19.94
CA THR A 88 -1.77 -1.15 18.49
C THR A 88 -0.89 -2.02 17.63
N VAL A 89 0.36 -2.25 18.05
CA VAL A 89 1.29 -3.09 17.27
C VAL A 89 0.86 -4.56 17.30
N ASP A 90 0.19 -5.03 18.37
CA ASP A 90 -0.36 -6.38 18.41
C ASP A 90 -1.58 -6.53 17.48
N GLU A 91 -2.39 -5.48 17.31
CA GLU A 91 -3.59 -5.53 16.47
C GLU A 91 -3.31 -5.24 14.98
N THR A 92 -2.46 -4.25 14.72
CA THR A 92 -2.17 -3.73 13.38
C THR A 92 -0.79 -4.15 12.87
N GLY A 93 0.13 -4.57 13.73
CA GLY A 93 1.46 -5.02 13.33
C GLY A 93 2.50 -3.91 13.16
N PHE A 94 2.13 -2.63 13.19
CA PHE A 94 3.07 -1.50 13.17
C PHE A 94 2.45 -0.27 13.85
N PHE A 95 3.21 0.82 13.94
CA PHE A 95 2.75 2.11 14.43
C PHE A 95 3.30 3.25 13.59
N ILE A 96 2.47 4.26 13.30
CA ILE A 96 2.81 5.46 12.54
C ILE A 96 2.32 6.66 13.32
N LEU A 97 3.22 7.61 13.61
CA LEU A 97 2.85 8.84 14.30
C LEU A 97 2.04 9.79 13.39
N PRO A 98 1.19 10.67 13.96
CA PRO A 98 0.46 11.69 13.21
C PRO A 98 1.34 12.51 12.26
N SER A 99 2.51 12.99 12.71
CA SER A 99 3.46 13.73 11.86
C SER A 99 4.01 12.91 10.70
N GLN A 100 4.02 11.58 10.85
CA GLN A 100 4.52 10.61 9.88
C GLN A 100 3.41 10.06 8.98
N LEU A 101 2.16 10.51 9.11
CA LEU A 101 1.08 10.11 8.22
C LEU A 101 1.28 10.70 6.81
N PHE A 102 0.95 9.92 5.79
CA PHE A 102 1.09 10.28 4.39
C PHE A 102 0.46 11.65 4.09
N GLN A 103 -0.77 11.87 4.55
CA GLN A 103 -1.47 13.14 4.35
C GLN A 103 -0.73 14.34 4.97
N ASN A 104 -0.14 14.17 6.16
CA ASN A 104 0.57 15.23 6.87
C ASN A 104 1.95 15.52 6.25
N VAL A 105 2.62 14.47 5.76
CA VAL A 105 3.84 14.63 4.95
C VAL A 105 3.54 15.34 3.63
N VAL A 106 2.47 14.97 2.92
CA VAL A 106 2.06 15.63 1.66
C VAL A 106 1.76 17.12 1.87
N LYS A 107 1.08 17.49 2.97
CA LYS A 107 0.78 18.90 3.32
C LYS A 107 2.05 19.77 3.34
N THR A 108 3.18 19.23 3.79
CA THR A 108 4.44 19.97 3.97
C THR A 108 5.51 19.66 2.91
N ALA A 109 5.30 18.65 2.05
CA ALA A 109 6.30 18.13 1.12
C ALA A 109 6.91 19.18 0.17
N ARG A 110 6.12 20.18 -0.26
CA ARG A 110 6.58 21.23 -1.19
C ARG A 110 7.58 22.20 -0.58
N THR A 111 7.52 22.40 0.72
CA THR A 111 8.35 23.36 1.46
C THR A 111 9.41 22.68 2.31
N ASN A 112 9.42 21.34 2.36
CA ASN A 112 10.36 20.58 3.16
C ASN A 112 11.69 20.36 2.42
N GLU A 113 12.73 21.06 2.87
CA GLU A 113 14.11 20.94 2.35
C GLU A 113 14.82 19.64 2.77
N ASN A 114 14.24 18.87 3.69
CA ASN A 114 14.77 17.61 4.23
C ASN A 114 13.84 16.41 3.94
N LEU A 115 12.92 16.55 2.97
CA LEU A 115 11.91 15.54 2.66
C LEU A 115 12.50 14.13 2.45
N ASN A 116 13.63 14.03 1.75
CA ASN A 116 14.30 12.76 1.52
C ASN A 116 14.73 12.06 2.81
N THR A 117 15.32 12.79 3.76
CA THR A 117 15.76 12.24 5.05
C THR A 117 14.59 11.96 5.97
N ASP A 118 13.56 12.80 5.94
CA ASP A 118 12.36 12.62 6.76
C ASP A 118 11.60 11.35 6.34
N LEU A 119 11.41 11.14 5.03
CA LEU A 119 10.83 9.89 4.51
C LEU A 119 11.67 8.66 4.88
N ALA A 120 13.00 8.73 4.78
CA ALA A 120 13.86 7.62 5.18
C ALA A 120 13.71 7.30 6.68
N ASN A 121 13.54 8.33 7.52
CA ASN A 121 13.33 8.16 8.95
C ASN A 121 11.94 7.59 9.25
N ILE A 122 10.90 8.03 8.53
CA ILE A 122 9.54 7.49 8.63
C ILE A 122 9.54 5.99 8.32
N PHE A 123 10.12 5.58 7.19
CA PHE A 123 10.17 4.16 6.80
C PHE A 123 10.90 3.32 7.84
N LYS A 124 12.02 3.80 8.37
CA LYS A 124 12.73 3.14 9.49
C LYS A 124 11.92 3.13 10.78
N SER A 125 11.13 4.17 11.06
CA SER A 125 10.27 4.25 12.24
C SER A 125 9.18 3.18 12.18
N ILE A 126 8.55 3.02 11.02
CA ILE A 126 7.56 1.98 10.75
C ILE A 126 8.16 0.59 10.96
N GLU A 127 9.32 0.30 10.36
CA GLU A 127 9.98 -0.98 10.55
C GLU A 127 10.37 -1.25 12.01
N LYS A 128 10.86 -0.21 12.71
CA LYS A 128 11.22 -0.33 14.12
C LYS A 128 10.02 -0.53 15.03
N SER A 129 8.85 -0.01 14.67
CA SER A 129 7.64 -0.11 15.48
C SER A 129 7.21 -1.56 15.69
N ALA A 130 7.52 -2.45 14.73
CA ALA A 130 7.18 -3.87 14.75
C ALA A 130 8.23 -4.74 15.47
N ILE A 131 9.38 -4.21 15.86
CA ILE A 131 10.46 -5.01 16.49
C ILE A 131 9.98 -5.60 17.82
N GLY A 132 10.15 -6.91 17.98
CA GLY A 132 9.73 -7.65 19.17
C GLY A 132 8.26 -8.10 19.14
N TYR A 133 7.52 -7.80 18.08
CA TYR A 133 6.14 -8.23 17.87
C TYR A 133 6.05 -9.36 16.83
N PRO A 134 4.95 -10.14 16.80
CA PRO A 134 4.76 -11.20 15.81
C PRO A 134 4.84 -10.73 14.34
N SER A 135 4.58 -9.45 14.09
CA SER A 135 4.63 -8.79 12.78
C SER A 135 6.04 -8.39 12.35
N GLU A 136 7.08 -8.55 13.18
CA GLU A 136 8.45 -8.10 12.86
C GLU A 136 8.92 -8.63 11.50
N ASP A 137 8.79 -9.94 11.27
CA ASP A 137 9.24 -10.59 10.04
C ASP A 137 8.43 -10.16 8.80
N ASP A 138 7.20 -9.69 9.00
CA ASP A 138 6.31 -9.22 7.93
C ASP A 138 6.64 -7.77 7.51
N ILE A 139 7.09 -6.93 8.45
CA ILE A 139 7.38 -5.51 8.23
C ILE A 139 8.87 -5.26 7.94
N LYS A 140 9.76 -6.14 8.40
CA LYS A 140 11.20 -5.97 8.22
C LYS A 140 11.58 -6.02 6.74
N GLY A 141 12.34 -5.02 6.29
CA GLY A 141 12.82 -4.94 4.91
C GLY A 141 11.77 -4.48 3.91
N LEU A 142 10.61 -4.02 4.39
CA LEU A 142 9.48 -3.60 3.56
C LEU A 142 9.81 -2.37 2.70
N PHE A 143 10.67 -1.47 3.21
CA PHE A 143 11.09 -0.26 2.52
C PHE A 143 12.58 -0.25 2.12
N GLU A 144 13.29 -1.37 2.24
CA GLU A 144 14.74 -1.47 1.92
C GLU A 144 15.07 -1.07 0.49
N ASP A 145 14.19 -1.37 -0.46
CA ASP A 145 14.35 -1.03 -1.88
C ASP A 145 14.02 0.44 -2.21
N VAL A 146 13.50 1.20 -1.24
CA VAL A 146 13.06 2.60 -1.41
C VAL A 146 14.11 3.56 -0.86
N ASP A 147 15.25 3.67 -1.56
CA ASP A 147 16.32 4.59 -1.16
C ASP A 147 16.01 6.05 -1.57
N THR A 148 15.36 6.79 -0.67
CA THR A 148 15.03 8.22 -0.87
C THR A 148 16.26 9.13 -0.97
N THR A 149 17.45 8.63 -0.63
CA THR A 149 18.71 9.40 -0.68
C THR A 149 19.54 9.11 -1.94
N SER A 150 19.08 8.15 -2.76
CA SER A 150 19.80 7.69 -3.95
C SER A 150 20.08 8.81 -4.95
N ASN A 151 21.25 8.75 -5.59
CA ASN A 151 21.56 9.62 -6.72
C ASN A 151 20.70 9.35 -7.97
N LYS A 152 19.97 8.22 -7.97
CA LYS A 152 18.96 7.89 -8.98
C LYS A 152 17.80 8.89 -8.99
N LEU A 153 17.45 9.47 -7.84
CA LEU A 153 16.40 10.50 -7.73
C LEU A 153 16.87 11.90 -8.16
N GLY A 154 18.16 12.12 -8.32
CA GLY A 154 18.72 13.43 -8.65
C GLY A 154 20.14 13.59 -8.13
N ALA A 155 20.90 14.51 -8.72
CA ALA A 155 22.27 14.76 -8.32
C ALA A 155 22.35 15.58 -7.02
N THR A 156 21.36 16.44 -6.79
CA THR A 156 21.30 17.34 -5.63
C THR A 156 20.15 16.98 -4.68
N VAL A 157 20.24 17.38 -3.41
CA VAL A 157 19.16 17.18 -2.42
C VAL A 157 17.86 17.87 -2.87
N ALA A 158 17.97 19.07 -3.44
CA ALA A 158 16.82 19.80 -3.96
C ALA A 158 16.10 19.05 -5.09
N GLU A 159 16.85 18.43 -6.02
CA GLU A 159 16.25 17.60 -7.08
C GLU A 159 15.58 16.34 -6.52
N LYS A 160 16.21 15.67 -5.55
CA LYS A 160 15.64 14.49 -4.90
C LYS A 160 14.31 14.83 -4.21
N ASN A 161 14.30 15.90 -3.42
CA ASN A 161 13.10 16.38 -2.71
C ASN A 161 12.01 16.80 -3.69
N LYS A 162 12.36 17.50 -4.77
CA LYS A 162 11.41 17.86 -5.81
C LYS A 162 10.72 16.61 -6.39
N ARG A 163 11.49 15.58 -6.77
CA ARG A 163 10.89 14.35 -7.32
C ARG A 163 10.07 13.57 -6.31
N LEU A 164 10.55 13.44 -5.07
CA LEU A 164 9.78 12.80 -4.00
C LEU A 164 8.46 13.55 -3.75
N CYS A 165 8.49 14.88 -3.76
CA CYS A 165 7.29 15.71 -3.67
C CYS A 165 6.34 15.49 -4.86
N ASP A 166 6.86 15.42 -6.09
CA ASP A 166 6.06 15.15 -7.28
C ASP A 166 5.41 13.75 -7.21
N ILE A 167 6.11 12.73 -6.70
CA ILE A 167 5.56 11.38 -6.47
C ILE A 167 4.46 11.42 -5.40
N LEU A 168 4.75 11.99 -4.23
CA LEU A 168 3.80 12.09 -3.12
C LEU A 168 2.51 12.80 -3.55
N THR A 169 2.63 13.98 -4.15
CA THR A 169 1.48 14.77 -4.62
C THR A 169 0.79 14.15 -5.83
N GLY A 170 1.50 13.37 -6.64
CA GLY A 170 0.92 12.55 -7.70
C GLY A 170 0.03 11.46 -7.10
N ILE A 171 0.57 10.67 -6.18
CA ILE A 171 -0.13 9.57 -5.53
C ILE A 171 -1.33 10.10 -4.73
N ASP A 172 -1.21 11.23 -4.04
CA ASP A 172 -2.30 11.87 -3.29
C ASP A 172 -3.55 12.16 -4.14
N LYS A 173 -3.38 12.55 -5.42
CA LYS A 173 -4.48 12.82 -6.35
C LYS A 173 -5.25 11.58 -6.80
N ILE A 174 -4.75 10.38 -6.48
CA ILE A 174 -5.43 9.14 -6.81
C ILE A 174 -6.57 8.94 -5.80
N ASN A 175 -7.78 8.72 -6.31
CA ASN A 175 -8.94 8.43 -5.48
C ASN A 175 -9.13 6.91 -5.40
N PHE A 176 -8.80 6.31 -4.26
CA PHE A 176 -9.01 4.89 -3.97
C PHE A 176 -10.42 4.60 -3.39
N GLY A 177 -11.19 5.64 -3.07
CA GLY A 177 -12.44 5.53 -2.31
C GLY A 177 -12.22 5.06 -0.87
N LYS A 178 -13.30 4.83 -0.11
CA LYS A 178 -13.23 4.34 1.27
C LYS A 178 -13.03 2.82 1.29
N PHE A 179 -12.12 2.33 2.13
CA PHE A 179 -11.72 0.93 2.20
C PHE A 179 -12.86 -0.02 2.62
N GLU A 180 -13.77 0.45 3.48
CA GLU A 180 -14.87 -0.38 3.98
C GLU A 180 -16.05 -0.56 2.98
N ASN A 181 -16.18 0.32 1.98
CA ASN A 181 -17.41 0.44 1.18
C ASN A 181 -17.24 0.31 -0.34
N ASN A 182 -16.04 0.01 -0.84
CA ASN A 182 -15.84 -0.21 -2.27
C ASN A 182 -15.89 -1.70 -2.63
N ASP A 183 -16.76 -2.06 -3.57
CA ASP A 183 -16.81 -3.38 -4.22
C ASP A 183 -15.51 -3.70 -4.98
N ILE A 184 -14.68 -2.67 -5.23
CA ILE A 184 -13.38 -2.74 -5.86
C ILE A 184 -12.30 -2.49 -4.83
N ASP A 185 -11.41 -3.46 -4.64
CA ASP A 185 -10.13 -3.25 -3.98
C ASP A 185 -9.21 -2.39 -4.87
N ALA A 186 -9.50 -1.08 -4.93
CA ALA A 186 -8.81 -0.15 -5.82
C ALA A 186 -7.30 -0.06 -5.52
N PHE A 187 -6.90 -0.25 -4.26
CA PHE A 187 -5.50 -0.29 -3.87
C PHE A 187 -4.81 -1.56 -4.39
N GLY A 188 -5.39 -2.74 -4.12
CA GLY A 188 -4.88 -4.01 -4.61
C GLY A 188 -4.81 -4.06 -6.13
N ASP A 189 -5.78 -3.47 -6.82
CA ASP A 189 -5.80 -3.37 -8.28
C ASP A 189 -4.71 -2.43 -8.82
N ALA A 190 -4.50 -1.26 -8.20
CA ALA A 190 -3.37 -0.39 -8.55
C ALA A 190 -2.02 -1.10 -8.38
N TYR A 191 -1.87 -1.82 -7.27
CA TYR A 191 -0.66 -2.54 -6.93
C TYR A 191 -0.40 -3.70 -7.91
N GLU A 192 -1.41 -4.53 -8.19
CA GLU A 192 -1.35 -5.63 -9.17
C GLU A 192 -1.04 -5.12 -10.58
N TYR A 193 -1.67 -4.01 -10.98
CA TYR A 193 -1.42 -3.39 -12.27
C TYR A 193 0.01 -2.89 -12.40
N LEU A 194 0.50 -2.15 -11.40
CA LEU A 194 1.86 -1.64 -11.41
C LEU A 194 2.85 -2.78 -11.60
N ILE A 195 2.72 -3.83 -10.81
CA ILE A 195 3.57 -5.01 -10.94
C ILE A 195 3.46 -5.63 -12.33
N SER A 196 2.25 -5.86 -12.84
CA SER A 196 2.01 -6.51 -14.13
C SER A 196 2.62 -5.71 -15.29
N ASN A 197 2.46 -4.40 -15.25
CA ASN A 197 2.95 -3.48 -16.25
C ASN A 197 4.49 -3.40 -16.27
N TYR A 198 5.13 -3.45 -15.10
CA TYR A 198 6.59 -3.46 -15.01
C TYR A 198 7.21 -4.81 -15.36
N ALA A 199 6.57 -5.93 -15.02
CA ALA A 199 7.01 -7.26 -15.46
C ALA A 199 7.00 -7.37 -16.98
N SER A 200 5.98 -6.81 -17.63
CA SER A 200 5.86 -6.80 -19.10
C SER A 200 6.93 -5.93 -19.78
N ASN A 201 7.35 -4.81 -19.16
CA ASN A 201 8.36 -3.90 -19.71
C ASN A 201 9.81 -4.32 -19.43
N ALA A 202 10.06 -5.26 -18.50
CA ALA A 202 11.41 -5.58 -18.04
C ALA A 202 12.24 -6.45 -19.00
N GLY A 203 11.66 -7.01 -20.07
CA GLY A 203 12.38 -7.70 -21.15
C GLY A 203 13.28 -8.90 -20.75
N LYS A 204 13.29 -9.32 -19.47
CA LYS A 204 14.10 -10.43 -18.97
C LYS A 204 13.36 -11.76 -19.16
N SER A 205 13.69 -12.46 -20.24
CA SER A 205 13.21 -13.79 -20.64
C SER A 205 13.61 -14.92 -19.68
N GLY A 206 13.17 -14.88 -18.42
CA GLY A 206 13.55 -15.93 -17.45
C GLY A 206 12.63 -16.04 -16.25
N GLY A 207 11.42 -16.59 -16.44
CA GLY A 207 10.76 -17.41 -15.41
C GLY A 207 9.73 -16.77 -14.48
N GLU A 208 9.54 -15.45 -14.48
CA GLU A 208 8.50 -14.81 -13.65
C GLU A 208 7.19 -14.66 -14.45
N PHE A 209 6.26 -15.60 -14.28
CA PHE A 209 4.92 -15.53 -14.87
C PHE A 209 3.94 -14.96 -13.83
N ILE A 210 3.20 -13.92 -14.20
CA ILE A 210 2.11 -13.37 -13.39
C ILE A 210 0.81 -14.10 -13.76
N THR A 211 0.14 -14.67 -12.77
CA THR A 211 -1.19 -15.29 -12.96
C THR A 211 -2.22 -14.19 -13.19
N PRO A 212 -2.92 -14.15 -14.35
CA PRO A 212 -3.95 -13.15 -14.58
C PRO A 212 -5.05 -13.20 -13.52
N GLN A 213 -5.58 -12.03 -13.13
CA GLN A 213 -6.60 -11.91 -12.09
C GLN A 213 -7.82 -12.82 -12.33
N THR A 214 -8.23 -13.00 -13.59
CA THR A 214 -9.35 -13.87 -13.97
C THR A 214 -9.08 -15.34 -13.63
N VAL A 215 -7.84 -15.80 -13.83
CA VAL A 215 -7.41 -17.17 -13.48
C VAL A 215 -7.34 -17.33 -11.96
N SER A 216 -6.78 -16.34 -11.25
CA SER A 216 -6.73 -16.33 -9.78
C SER A 216 -8.13 -16.37 -9.15
N LYS A 217 -9.07 -15.55 -9.66
CA LYS A 217 -10.48 -15.53 -9.23
C LYS A 217 -11.18 -16.86 -9.52
N PHE A 218 -10.91 -17.47 -10.67
CA PHE A 218 -11.46 -18.78 -11.02
C PHE A 218 -10.96 -19.90 -10.11
N LEU A 219 -9.64 -19.97 -9.88
CA LEU A 219 -9.04 -20.94 -8.96
C LEU A 219 -9.54 -20.75 -7.52
N ALA A 220 -9.67 -19.51 -7.05
CA ALA A 220 -10.24 -19.20 -5.75
C ALA A 220 -11.68 -19.70 -5.62
N LYS A 221 -12.52 -19.47 -6.64
CA LYS A 221 -13.90 -19.99 -6.68
C LYS A 221 -13.94 -21.52 -6.65
N LEU A 222 -13.07 -22.19 -7.40
CA LEU A 222 -12.98 -23.66 -7.37
C LEU A 222 -12.56 -24.19 -6.00
N VAL A 223 -11.59 -23.54 -5.34
CA VAL A 223 -11.11 -23.95 -4.02
C VAL A 223 -12.16 -23.72 -2.93
N MET A 224 -12.96 -22.67 -3.07
CA MET A 224 -14.05 -22.29 -2.16
C MET A 224 -15.38 -23.03 -2.41
N ASP A 225 -15.52 -23.72 -3.53
CA ASP A 225 -16.78 -24.40 -3.87
C ASP A 225 -17.19 -25.39 -2.77
N GLY A 226 -18.42 -25.24 -2.26
CA GLY A 226 -18.96 -26.02 -1.15
C GLY A 226 -18.33 -25.78 0.23
N LYS A 227 -17.43 -24.79 0.40
CA LYS A 227 -16.78 -24.49 1.68
C LYS A 227 -17.20 -23.12 2.22
N THR A 228 -17.53 -23.07 3.50
CA THR A 228 -17.85 -21.82 4.22
C THR A 228 -16.63 -21.19 4.90
N SER A 229 -15.58 -21.96 5.14
CA SER A 229 -14.30 -21.47 5.66
C SER A 229 -13.12 -22.32 5.20
N ILE A 230 -11.94 -21.71 5.13
CA ILE A 230 -10.68 -22.37 4.82
C ILE A 230 -9.68 -22.03 5.92
N LYS A 231 -9.03 -23.06 6.48
CA LYS A 231 -8.04 -22.89 7.55
C LYS A 231 -6.62 -22.66 7.06
N LYS A 232 -6.26 -23.23 5.91
CA LYS A 232 -4.91 -23.17 5.33
C LYS A 232 -5.01 -23.20 3.81
N VAL A 233 -4.20 -22.38 3.15
CA VAL A 233 -3.98 -22.40 1.71
C VAL A 233 -2.50 -22.67 1.48
N TYR A 234 -2.17 -23.53 0.53
CA TYR A 234 -0.78 -23.88 0.22
C TYR A 234 -0.57 -23.79 -1.29
N ASP A 235 0.46 -23.05 -1.69
CA ASP A 235 0.94 -22.99 -3.06
C ASP A 235 2.45 -23.30 -3.09
N PRO A 236 2.86 -24.47 -3.63
CA PRO A 236 4.26 -24.90 -3.66
C PRO A 236 5.13 -24.12 -4.66
N ARG A 237 4.54 -23.30 -5.54
CA ARG A 237 5.24 -22.56 -6.60
C ARG A 237 4.66 -21.15 -6.77
N CYS A 238 4.37 -20.46 -5.66
CA CYS A 238 3.79 -19.12 -5.67
C CYS A 238 4.64 -18.04 -6.36
N GLY A 239 5.92 -18.34 -6.62
CA GLY A 239 6.87 -17.39 -7.20
C GLY A 239 6.93 -16.10 -6.40
N LYS A 240 7.47 -15.05 -7.02
CA LYS A 240 7.43 -13.69 -6.48
C LYS A 240 6.08 -12.99 -6.69
N ARG A 241 4.94 -13.68 -6.93
CA ARG A 241 3.55 -13.11 -6.89
C ARG A 241 2.40 -14.05 -7.34
N VAL A 242 1.39 -14.08 -6.47
CA VAL A 242 -0.07 -14.26 -6.68
C VAL A 242 -0.57 -15.63 -7.17
N ILE A 243 -0.87 -16.50 -6.20
CA ILE A 243 -2.05 -17.40 -6.19
C ILE A 243 -2.89 -17.20 -4.92
N ILE A 244 -2.36 -16.61 -3.84
CA ILE A 244 -3.01 -16.61 -2.53
C ILE A 244 -3.51 -15.23 -2.09
N VAL A 245 -4.19 -14.46 -2.95
CA VAL A 245 -4.96 -13.33 -2.40
C VAL A 245 -6.22 -13.03 -3.23
N MET A 246 -7.18 -13.95 -3.18
CA MET A 246 -8.59 -13.59 -3.38
C MET A 246 -9.56 -14.57 -2.69
N GLY A 247 -9.09 -15.76 -2.27
CA GLY A 247 -9.94 -16.80 -1.70
C GLY A 247 -10.09 -16.83 -0.17
N ALA A 248 -9.09 -16.37 0.61
CA ALA A 248 -9.12 -16.54 2.07
C ALA A 248 -9.84 -15.41 2.83
N VAL A 249 -10.03 -14.23 2.22
CA VAL A 249 -10.57 -13.02 2.88
C VAL A 249 -12.08 -12.83 2.65
N CYS A 250 -12.72 -13.69 1.86
CA CYS A 250 -14.18 -13.62 1.68
C CYS A 250 -14.98 -14.13 2.90
N ALA A 251 -14.33 -14.61 3.96
CA ALA A 251 -15.00 -15.15 5.16
C ALA A 251 -15.03 -14.18 6.36
N ASN A 252 -14.25 -13.09 6.38
CA ASN A 252 -14.29 -12.07 7.44
C ASN A 252 -13.96 -10.70 6.84
N LYS A 253 -14.99 -9.99 6.38
CA LYS A 253 -14.90 -8.61 5.85
C LYS A 253 -14.68 -7.54 6.93
N SER A 254 -14.47 -7.91 8.19
CA SER A 254 -14.73 -7.03 9.34
C SER A 254 -13.52 -6.66 10.18
N THR A 255 -12.29 -7.02 9.81
CA THR A 255 -11.12 -6.70 10.65
C THR A 255 -9.97 -6.12 9.81
N VAL A 256 -9.57 -4.89 10.15
CA VAL A 256 -8.44 -4.13 9.58
C VAL A 256 -7.16 -4.99 9.48
N SER A 257 -6.90 -5.81 10.50
CA SER A 257 -5.79 -6.77 10.55
C SER A 257 -5.75 -7.74 9.34
N GLY A 258 -6.90 -8.29 8.92
CA GLY A 258 -6.96 -9.23 7.78
C GLY A 258 -6.71 -8.59 6.42
N THR A 259 -7.08 -7.32 6.27
CA THR A 259 -6.82 -6.51 5.06
C THR A 259 -5.34 -6.16 4.95
N LEU A 260 -4.71 -5.83 6.08
CA LEU A 260 -3.31 -5.47 6.17
C LEU A 260 -2.36 -6.65 5.95
N THR A 261 -2.63 -7.82 6.57
CA THR A 261 -1.88 -9.07 6.28
C THR A 261 -1.92 -9.43 4.80
N LYS A 262 -3.05 -9.16 4.13
CA LYS A 262 -3.22 -9.35 2.70
C LYS A 262 -2.24 -8.49 1.88
N TYR A 263 -2.03 -7.21 2.23
CA TYR A 263 -1.10 -6.33 1.50
C TYR A 263 0.36 -6.45 1.92
N ILE A 264 0.64 -6.75 3.18
CA ILE A 264 2.01 -7.04 3.62
C ILE A 264 2.52 -8.32 2.91
N SER A 265 1.66 -9.35 2.80
CA SER A 265 1.96 -10.54 1.99
C SER A 265 2.21 -10.20 0.51
N TYR A 266 1.56 -9.18 -0.04
CA TYR A 266 1.81 -8.73 -1.42
C TYR A 266 3.24 -8.16 -1.60
N ILE A 267 3.82 -7.56 -0.55
CA ILE A 267 5.08 -6.80 -0.65
C ILE A 267 6.28 -7.63 -0.22
N ALA A 268 6.16 -8.44 0.84
CA ALA A 268 7.21 -9.37 1.26
C ALA A 268 7.57 -10.36 0.14
N LEU A 269 6.64 -10.67 -0.77
CA LEU A 269 6.85 -11.51 -1.95
C LEU A 269 7.40 -10.76 -3.17
N SER A 270 7.47 -9.42 -3.12
CA SER A 270 7.89 -8.55 -4.22
C SER A 270 9.37 -8.14 -4.17
N ASN A 271 9.96 -8.16 -2.97
CA ASN A 271 11.40 -8.01 -2.70
C ASN A 271 12.13 -9.36 -2.85
#